data_AF-A0A2N2K6F0-F1
#
_entry.id   AF-A0A2N2K6F0-F1
#
_cell.length_a   1.000
_cell.length_b   1.000
_cell.length_c   1.000
_cell.angle_alpha   90.00
_cell.angle_beta   90.00
_cell.angle_gamma   90.00
#
_symmetry.space_group_name_H-M   'P 1'
#
loop_
_entity.id
_entity.type
_entity.pdbx_description
1 polymer ?
#
loop_
_entity_poly.entity_id
_entity_poly.type
_entity_poly.pdbx_seq_one_letter_code
_entity_poly.pdbx_strand_id
1 'polypeptide(L)'
;MPVEYFMATFTLPYELRFLAWDHQTLVYNILFACASSTLKDFGLNPKNLGAGIGMTAVLHTHTRHLDYHSHIHVVVPGGGVDKAKKQWKKKTTTRKVPVMVQQKVKLDRTLCASELYPRENGKTQGVCGAVH
;
A
#
# COMPACT_ATOMS: atom_id res chain seq x y z
N MET A 1 -12.59 -18.88 -10.26
CA MET A 1 -13.93 -18.27 -10.06
C MET A 1 -14.04 -17.01 -10.88
N PRO A 2 -15.17 -16.75 -11.59
CA PRO A 2 -15.38 -15.50 -12.31
C PRO A 2 -15.75 -14.38 -11.32
N VAL A 3 -14.78 -13.51 -11.03
CA VAL A 3 -14.93 -12.31 -10.20
C VAL A 3 -14.43 -11.11 -11.00
N GLU A 4 -15.06 -9.95 -10.78
CA GLU A 4 -14.52 -8.68 -11.30
C GLU A 4 -13.18 -8.39 -10.63
N TYR A 5 -12.23 -7.79 -11.34
CA TYR A 5 -10.96 -7.34 -10.77
C TYR A 5 -10.89 -5.82 -10.82
N PHE A 6 -10.33 -5.24 -9.77
CA PHE A 6 -10.12 -3.81 -9.63
C PHE A 6 -8.61 -3.54 -9.61
N MET A 7 -8.19 -2.46 -10.28
CA MET A 7 -6.81 -2.00 -10.28
C MET A 7 -6.66 -0.74 -9.43
N ALA A 8 -5.67 -0.73 -8.55
CA ALA A 8 -5.26 0.42 -7.76
C ALA A 8 -3.80 0.76 -8.07
N THR A 9 -3.47 2.05 -8.05
CA THR A 9 -2.10 2.53 -8.31
C THR A 9 -1.63 3.42 -7.17
N PHE A 10 -0.54 3.04 -6.52
CA PHE A 10 0.11 3.82 -5.48
C PHE A 10 1.39 4.42 -6.04
N THR A 11 1.48 5.74 -6.08
CA THR A 11 2.62 6.44 -6.68
C THR A 11 3.46 7.07 -5.59
N LEU A 12 4.78 6.86 -5.68
CA LEU A 12 5.73 7.53 -4.80
C LEU A 12 5.77 9.03 -5.15
N PRO A 13 5.54 9.94 -4.17
CA PRO A 13 5.66 11.38 -4.38
C PRO A 13 7.03 11.77 -4.94
N TYR A 14 7.06 12.82 -5.77
CA TYR A 14 8.30 13.30 -6.41
C TYR A 14 9.38 13.61 -5.37
N GLU A 15 8.96 14.22 -4.27
CA GLU A 15 9.77 14.64 -3.14
C GLU A 15 10.46 13.47 -2.43
N LEU A 16 10.00 12.22 -2.61
CA LEU A 16 10.60 11.04 -1.99
C LEU A 16 11.43 10.21 -2.97
N ARG A 17 11.50 10.60 -4.24
CA ARG A 17 12.22 9.83 -5.26
C ARG A 17 13.72 9.80 -5.04
N PHE A 18 14.31 10.91 -4.59
CA PHE A 18 15.75 10.93 -4.27
C PHE A 18 16.08 9.91 -3.15
N LEU A 19 15.21 9.80 -2.15
CA LEU A 19 15.35 8.85 -1.05
C LEU A 19 15.19 7.42 -1.55
N ALA A 20 14.22 7.18 -2.43
CA ALA A 20 14.02 5.87 -3.04
C ALA A 20 15.20 5.46 -3.94
N TRP A 21 15.87 6.42 -4.59
CA TRP A 21 17.04 6.15 -5.41
C TRP A 21 18.19 5.58 -4.58
N ASP A 22 18.45 6.17 -3.40
CA ASP A 22 19.54 5.77 -2.49
C ASP A 22 19.17 4.56 -1.61
N HIS A 23 17.89 4.40 -1.27
CA HIS A 23 17.40 3.38 -0.33
C HIS A 23 16.25 2.53 -0.88
N GLN A 24 16.43 2.00 -2.09
CA GLN A 24 15.40 1.27 -2.85
C GLN A 24 14.68 0.19 -2.03
N THR A 25 15.42 -0.74 -1.42
CA THR A 25 14.83 -1.86 -0.66
C THR A 25 13.92 -1.36 0.47
N LEU A 26 14.41 -0.40 1.25
CA LEU A 26 13.67 0.12 2.40
C LEU A 26 12.42 0.87 1.94
N VAL A 27 12.56 1.81 1.00
CA VAL A 27 11.45 2.65 0.56
C VAL A 27 10.38 1.83 -0.16
N TYR A 28 10.77 0.86 -0.98
CA TYR A 28 9.80 0.01 -1.66
C TYR A 28 9.09 -0.94 -0.70
N ASN A 29 9.78 -1.49 0.30
CA ASN A 29 9.14 -2.30 1.34
C ASN A 29 8.05 -1.51 2.06
N ILE A 30 8.36 -0.27 2.49
CA ILE A 30 7.38 0.63 3.12
C ILE A 30 6.23 0.93 2.15
N LEU A 31 6.52 1.14 0.85
CA LEU A 31 5.51 1.42 -0.16
C LEU A 31 4.54 0.23 -0.33
N PHE A 32 5.06 -1.00 -0.38
CA PHE A 32 4.25 -2.23 -0.41
C PHE A 32 3.44 -2.42 0.88
N ALA A 33 4.05 -2.18 2.04
CA ALA A 33 3.38 -2.26 3.34
C ALA A 33 2.20 -1.28 3.41
N CYS A 34 2.44 0.00 3.09
CA CYS A 34 1.42 1.04 3.03
C CYS A 34 0.28 0.69 2.08
N ALA A 35 0.61 0.29 0.84
CA ALA A 35 -0.38 -0.07 -0.18
C ALA A 35 -1.24 -1.25 0.27
N SER A 36 -0.62 -2.31 0.80
CA SER A 36 -1.33 -3.50 1.23
C SER A 36 -2.19 -3.27 2.48
N SER A 37 -1.71 -2.48 3.45
CA SER A 37 -2.49 -2.13 4.66
C SER A 37 -3.72 -1.31 4.29
N THR A 38 -3.54 -0.27 3.48
CA THR A 38 -4.64 0.61 3.04
C THR A 38 -5.75 -0.19 2.36
N LEU A 39 -5.39 -1.12 1.48
CA LEU A 39 -6.36 -1.96 0.79
C LEU A 39 -7.02 -2.98 1.74
N LYS A 40 -6.28 -3.58 2.67
CA LYS A 40 -6.83 -4.49 3.69
C LYS A 40 -7.86 -3.77 4.56
N ASP A 41 -7.54 -2.59 5.06
CA ASP A 41 -8.44 -1.77 5.88
C ASP A 41 -9.70 -1.39 5.11
N PHE A 42 -9.54 -1.03 3.83
CA PHE A 42 -10.65 -0.76 2.94
C PHE A 42 -11.57 -1.99 2.77
N GLY A 43 -10.99 -3.18 2.60
CA GLY A 43 -11.74 -4.44 2.45
C GLY A 43 -12.47 -4.87 3.72
N LEU A 44 -11.82 -4.71 4.88
CA LEU A 44 -12.40 -5.07 6.19
C LEU A 44 -13.53 -4.14 6.62
N ASN A 45 -13.60 -2.91 6.09
CA ASN A 45 -14.67 -1.98 6.42
C ASN A 45 -16.05 -2.54 5.98
N PRO A 46 -17.02 -2.73 6.91
CA PRO A 46 -18.34 -3.28 6.61
C PRO A 46 -19.15 -2.42 5.62
N LYS A 47 -18.88 -1.11 5.53
CA LYS A 47 -19.53 -0.20 4.56
C LYS A 47 -19.07 -0.46 3.12
N ASN A 48 -17.92 -1.12 2.95
CA ASN A 48 -17.34 -1.49 1.66
C ASN A 48 -17.64 -2.96 1.37
N LEU A 49 -16.77 -3.87 1.80
CA LEU A 49 -16.91 -5.32 1.59
C LEU A 49 -17.15 -6.05 2.93
N GLY A 50 -16.46 -5.67 4.00
CA GLY A 50 -16.51 -6.37 5.28
C GLY A 50 -15.91 -7.77 5.22
N ALA A 51 -14.85 -7.96 4.42
CA ALA A 51 -14.17 -9.24 4.26
C ALA A 51 -12.67 -9.05 3.98
N GLY A 52 -11.86 -10.05 4.31
CA GLY A 52 -10.43 -10.03 4.01
C GLY A 52 -10.21 -10.21 2.50
N ILE A 53 -9.60 -9.22 1.86
CA ILE A 53 -9.31 -9.27 0.42
C ILE A 53 -7.96 -9.93 0.14
N GLY A 54 -7.88 -10.62 -0.99
CA GLY A 54 -6.59 -10.97 -1.63
C GLY A 54 -6.11 -9.81 -2.51
N MET A 55 -4.82 -9.76 -2.82
CA MET A 55 -4.28 -8.78 -3.78
C MET A 55 -2.95 -9.27 -4.35
N THR A 56 -2.65 -8.84 -5.58
CA THR A 56 -1.35 -9.01 -6.22
C THR A 56 -0.79 -7.64 -6.57
N ALA A 57 0.42 -7.34 -6.12
CA ALA A 57 1.04 -6.03 -6.29
C ALA A 57 2.33 -6.15 -7.12
N VAL A 58 2.52 -5.23 -8.06
CA VAL A 58 3.68 -5.17 -8.97
C VAL A 58 4.28 -3.77 -8.93
N LEU A 59 5.59 -3.69 -8.70
CA LEU A 59 6.35 -2.44 -8.69
C LEU A 59 6.84 -2.10 -10.10
N HIS A 60 6.66 -0.84 -10.49
CA HIS A 60 7.24 -0.22 -11.66
C HIS A 60 8.09 0.96 -11.23
N THR A 61 9.35 1.00 -11.64
CA THR A 61 10.33 2.01 -11.17
C THR A 61 10.50 3.19 -12.13
N HIS A 62 10.18 3.00 -13.41
CA HIS A 62 10.43 4.00 -14.46
C HIS A 62 9.17 4.26 -15.29
N THR A 63 9.06 5.47 -15.84
CA THR A 63 8.09 5.78 -16.89
C THR A 63 8.55 5.20 -18.23
N ARG A 64 7.67 5.26 -19.23
CA ARG A 64 8.02 4.99 -20.64
C ARG A 64 9.14 5.88 -21.19
N HIS A 65 9.38 7.04 -20.58
CA HIS A 65 10.43 7.99 -20.95
C HIS A 65 11.73 7.75 -20.16
N LEU A 66 11.82 6.64 -19.41
CA LEU A 66 12.93 6.29 -18.51
C LEU A 66 13.13 7.26 -17.33
N ASP A 67 12.17 8.15 -17.08
CA ASP A 67 12.19 8.96 -15.87
C ASP A 67 11.91 8.08 -14.66
N TYR A 68 12.69 8.28 -13.59
CA TYR A 68 12.47 7.58 -12.34
C TYR A 68 11.12 8.00 -11.74
N HIS A 69 10.18 7.06 -11.68
CA HIS A 69 8.78 7.26 -11.30
C HIS A 69 8.21 5.97 -10.69
N SER A 70 8.64 5.70 -9.46
CA SER A 70 8.25 4.49 -8.74
C SER A 70 6.75 4.48 -8.39
N HIS A 71 6.03 3.47 -8.85
CA HIS A 71 4.62 3.23 -8.57
C HIS A 71 4.31 1.74 -8.48
N ILE A 72 3.32 1.38 -7.65
CA ILE A 72 2.84 0.01 -7.49
C ILE A 72 1.46 -0.11 -8.11
N HIS A 73 1.29 -1.06 -9.01
CA HIS A 73 -0.01 -1.51 -9.48
C HIS A 73 -0.49 -2.69 -8.64
N VAL A 74 -1.70 -2.59 -8.11
CA VAL A 74 -2.32 -3.64 -7.29
C VAL A 74 -3.60 -4.11 -7.95
N VAL A 75 -3.70 -5.42 -8.19
CA VAL A 75 -4.89 -6.09 -8.68
C VAL A 75 -5.62 -6.72 -7.50
N VAL A 76 -6.89 -6.37 -7.32
CA VAL A 76 -7.75 -6.82 -6.22
C VAL A 76 -8.98 -7.51 -6.80
N PRO A 77 -9.30 -8.77 -6.43
CA PRO A 77 -10.54 -9.41 -6.82
C PRO A 77 -11.74 -8.74 -6.12
N GLY A 78 -12.88 -8.73 -6.79
CA GLY A 78 -14.15 -8.16 -6.32
C GLY A 78 -14.86 -9.02 -5.29
N GLY A 79 -14.11 -9.55 -4.33
CA GLY A 79 -14.58 -10.35 -3.23
C GLY A 79 -13.44 -10.67 -2.27
N GLY A 80 -13.80 -11.27 -1.14
CA GLY A 80 -12.87 -11.59 -0.07
C GLY A 80 -13.41 -12.69 0.81
N VAL A 81 -12.59 -13.16 1.75
CA VAL A 81 -12.95 -14.19 2.71
C VAL A 81 -13.54 -13.55 3.95
N ASP A 82 -14.79 -13.90 4.27
CA ASP A 82 -15.37 -13.64 5.58
C ASP A 82 -14.78 -14.66 6.56
N LYS A 83 -13.90 -14.19 7.46
CA LYS A 83 -13.21 -15.05 8.43
C LYS A 83 -14.16 -15.67 9.45
N ALA A 84 -15.23 -14.97 9.82
CA ALA A 84 -16.19 -15.47 10.79
C ALA A 84 -17.01 -16.62 10.21
N LYS A 85 -17.41 -16.51 8.94
CA LYS A 85 -18.22 -17.53 8.25
C LYS A 85 -17.38 -18.56 7.50
N LYS A 86 -16.07 -18.36 7.39
CA LYS A 86 -15.14 -19.14 6.55
C LYS A 86 -15.64 -19.30 5.11
N GLN A 87 -16.27 -18.25 4.58
CA GLN A 87 -16.94 -18.26 3.29
C GLN A 87 -16.44 -17.14 2.39
N TRP A 88 -16.48 -17.38 1.08
CA TRP A 88 -16.21 -16.34 0.10
C TRP A 88 -17.40 -15.37 0.02
N LYS A 89 -17.11 -14.09 0.20
CA LYS A 89 -18.04 -12.99 0.02
C LYS A 89 -17.73 -12.29 -1.28
N LYS A 90 -18.61 -12.45 -2.27
CA LYS A 90 -18.56 -11.67 -3.52
C LYS A 90 -19.13 -10.28 -3.27
N LYS A 91 -18.52 -9.26 -3.84
CA LYS A 91 -19.11 -7.93 -3.89
C LYS A 91 -20.31 -7.98 -4.85
N THR A 92 -21.52 -7.76 -4.35
CA THR A 92 -22.78 -7.89 -5.13
C THR A 92 -23.26 -6.57 -5.72
N THR A 93 -22.65 -5.43 -5.39
CA THR A 93 -23.15 -4.11 -5.77
C THR A 93 -22.34 -3.45 -6.90
N THR A 94 -23.07 -2.95 -7.90
CA THR A 94 -22.71 -1.99 -8.96
C THR A 94 -22.19 -0.64 -8.45
N ARG A 95 -21.90 -0.50 -7.15
CA ARG A 95 -21.20 0.67 -6.62
C ARG A 95 -19.80 0.59 -7.16
N LYS A 96 -19.46 1.49 -8.08
CA LYS A 96 -18.08 1.73 -8.52
C LYS A 96 -17.24 1.80 -7.23
N VAL A 97 -16.33 0.84 -7.03
CA VAL A 97 -15.15 1.19 -6.24
C VAL A 97 -14.59 2.40 -7.00
N PRO A 98 -14.23 3.53 -6.37
CA PRO A 98 -13.48 4.56 -7.08
C PRO A 98 -12.19 3.89 -7.59
N VAL A 99 -12.26 3.33 -8.80
CA VAL A 99 -11.16 2.80 -9.57
C VAL A 99 -10.40 4.02 -10.05
N MET A 100 -9.10 3.99 -9.82
CA MET A 100 -8.18 5.13 -9.75
C MET A 100 -8.34 5.98 -8.48
N VAL A 101 -7.93 5.43 -7.34
CA VAL A 101 -7.27 6.29 -6.38
C VAL A 101 -5.79 6.29 -6.74
N GLN A 102 -5.35 7.30 -7.50
CA GLN A 102 -3.94 7.70 -7.44
C GLN A 102 -3.74 8.28 -6.04
N GLN A 103 -3.52 7.39 -5.07
CA GLN A 103 -3.06 7.83 -3.77
C GLN A 103 -1.60 8.21 -3.98
N LYS A 104 -1.30 9.50 -3.89
CA LYS A 104 0.01 9.88 -3.34
C LYS A 104 0.05 9.23 -1.97
N VAL A 105 0.95 8.26 -1.78
CA VAL A 105 1.12 7.70 -0.44
C VAL A 105 1.55 8.86 0.43
N LYS A 106 0.65 9.31 1.32
CA LYS A 106 1.02 10.14 2.44
C LYS A 106 1.73 9.19 3.38
N LEU A 107 3.05 9.09 3.24
CA LEU A 107 3.87 8.55 4.33
C LEU A 107 3.70 9.53 5.49
N ASP A 108 2.71 9.26 6.35
CA ASP A 108 2.69 9.86 7.67
C ASP A 108 4.03 9.49 8.33
N ARG A 109 4.73 10.50 8.86
CA ARG A 109 5.98 10.33 9.61
C ARG A 109 5.90 9.19 10.62
N THR A 110 4.72 8.90 11.15
CA THR A 110 4.46 7.85 12.14
C THR A 110 4.64 6.43 11.58
N LEU A 111 4.15 6.14 10.37
CA LEU A 111 4.30 4.84 9.71
C LEU A 111 5.76 4.62 9.25
N CYS A 112 6.36 5.67 8.72
CA CYS A 112 7.75 5.66 8.28
C CYS A 112 8.70 5.42 9.48
N ALA A 113 8.47 6.07 10.62
CA ALA A 113 9.32 5.91 11.80
C ALA A 113 9.26 4.51 12.43
N SER A 114 8.11 3.83 12.39
CA SER A 114 7.99 2.47 12.94
C SER A 114 8.67 1.39 12.10
N GLU A 115 8.82 1.61 10.78
CA GLU A 115 9.54 0.69 9.87
C GLU A 115 11.01 1.09 9.64
N LEU A 116 11.34 2.39 9.68
CA LEU A 116 12.72 2.89 9.64
C LEU A 116 13.48 2.63 10.95
N TYR A 117 12.77 2.59 12.08
CA TYR A 117 13.29 2.20 13.39
C TYR A 117 12.38 1.12 13.99
N PRO A 118 12.62 -0.17 13.68
CA PRO A 118 11.96 -1.24 14.42
C PRO A 118 12.31 -1.06 15.90
N ARG A 119 11.28 -0.96 16.75
CA ARG A 119 11.49 -0.94 18.20
C ARG A 119 12.01 -2.31 18.63
N GLU A 120 13.32 -2.47 18.73
CA GLU A 120 13.89 -3.51 19.57
C GLU A 120 13.70 -3.11 21.04
N ASN A 121 12.88 -3.86 21.76
CA ASN A 121 12.81 -3.84 23.23
C ASN A 121 12.54 -2.49 23.90
N GLY A 122 11.61 -1.69 23.37
CA GLY A 122 11.00 -0.58 24.11
C GLY A 122 11.93 0.60 24.45
N LYS A 123 13.11 0.69 23.83
CA LYS A 123 14.00 1.84 23.97
C LYS A 123 14.13 2.59 22.65
N THR A 124 13.85 3.89 22.66
CA THR A 124 14.20 4.79 21.57
C THR A 124 15.71 4.91 21.50
N GLN A 125 16.35 4.34 20.46
CA GLN A 125 17.72 4.72 20.11
C GLN A 125 17.67 6.13 19.53
N GLY A 126 17.88 7.13 20.39
CA GLY A 126 18.26 8.45 19.96
C GLY A 126 19.73 8.44 19.57
N VAL A 127 20.02 8.55 18.28
CA VAL A 127 21.33 9.03 17.83
C VAL A 127 21.17 10.51 17.49
N CYS A 128 21.70 11.31 18.40
CA CYS A 128 22.08 12.70 18.22
C CYS A 128 22.90 12.86 16.93
N GLY A 129 22.57 13.87 16.13
CA GLY A 129 23.27 14.22 14.90
C GLY A 129 22.72 15.54 14.35
N ALA A 130 22.96 16.61 15.11
CA ALA A 130 22.67 17.97 14.69
C ALA A 130 23.43 18.31 13.40
N VAL A 131 22.70 18.88 12.46
CA VAL A 131 23.20 19.53 11.25
C VAL A 131 24.02 20.75 11.68
N HIS A 132 25.26 20.87 11.17
CA HIS A 132 25.91 22.17 10.97
C HIS A 132 25.75 22.54 9.50
#